data_AF-A0A8J1UKN7-F1
#
_entry.id   AF-A0A8J1UKN7-F1
#
_cell.length_a   1.000
_cell.length_b   1.000
_cell.length_c   1.000
_cell.angle_alpha   90.00
_cell.angle_beta   90.00
_cell.angle_gamma   90.00
#
_symmetry.space_group_name_H-M   'P 1'
#
loop_
_entity.id
_entity.type
_entity.pdbx_description
1 polymer ?
#
loop_
_entity_poly.entity_id
_entity_poly.type
_entity_poly.pdbx_seq_one_letter_code
_entity_poly.pdbx_strand_id
1 'polypeptide(L)'
;MASLKNTAKLPFLTIWKRIANPIISVSSHKDWLKYVPERTMAGHSKWANIRHTKGAKDHARGQLTHKLTQAIRIAIREGGSADLKLNTSLANAVARANGNDVPKATIDKVLKQGKEDATNATRYLAEARGPDGTVFIFDCYTAKSKFLMSNMKNVCKRHK
;
A
#
# COMPACT_ATOMS: atom_id res chain seq x y z
N MET A 1 -32.59 -49.73 -44.99
CA MET A 1 -32.02 -50.30 -46.23
C MET A 1 -31.01 -49.31 -46.79
N ALA A 2 -29.84 -49.83 -47.18
CA ALA A 2 -28.62 -49.11 -47.52
C ALA A 2 -28.72 -48.25 -48.80
N SER A 3 -27.84 -47.24 -48.95
CA SER A 3 -26.74 -47.31 -49.94
C SER A 3 -25.88 -46.04 -49.96
N LEU A 4 -24.58 -46.25 -50.06
CA LEU A 4 -23.47 -45.32 -50.06
C LEU A 4 -23.25 -44.64 -51.43
N LYS A 5 -22.56 -43.48 -51.44
CA LYS A 5 -21.28 -43.18 -52.15
C LYS A 5 -21.23 -41.78 -52.81
N ASN A 6 -20.43 -40.93 -52.16
CA ASN A 6 -19.37 -40.04 -52.66
C ASN A 6 -19.15 -39.88 -54.19
N THR A 7 -18.78 -38.66 -54.60
CA THR A 7 -17.84 -38.21 -55.68
C THR A 7 -18.35 -36.90 -56.30
N ALA A 8 -17.58 -35.92 -56.78
CA ALA A 8 -16.19 -35.49 -56.65
C ALA A 8 -16.05 -34.15 -57.45
N LYS A 9 -15.04 -33.34 -57.09
CA LYS A 9 -14.21 -32.47 -57.96
C LYS A 9 -14.72 -31.09 -58.44
N LEU A 10 -13.98 -30.08 -57.97
CA LEU A 10 -13.72 -28.76 -58.57
C LEU A 10 -12.96 -28.86 -59.90
N PRO A 11 -13.18 -27.88 -60.81
CA PRO A 11 -12.10 -27.21 -61.56
C PRO A 11 -12.39 -25.68 -61.66
N PHE A 12 -11.54 -24.72 -62.03
CA PHE A 12 -10.13 -24.62 -62.43
C PHE A 12 -9.85 -23.10 -62.60
N LEU A 13 -8.60 -22.70 -62.37
CA LEU A 13 -8.04 -21.34 -62.44
C LEU A 13 -8.03 -20.74 -63.86
N THR A 14 -8.32 -19.45 -64.04
CA THR A 14 -7.67 -18.49 -65.00
C THR A 14 -8.27 -17.09 -64.82
N ILE A 15 -7.67 -16.10 -64.14
CA ILE A 15 -6.50 -15.23 -64.44
C ILE A 15 -6.77 -14.09 -65.46
N TRP A 16 -6.87 -12.86 -64.88
CA TRP A 16 -6.35 -11.52 -65.27
C TRP A 16 -6.89 -10.63 -66.41
N LYS A 17 -7.32 -9.41 -66.03
CA LYS A 17 -6.79 -8.05 -66.40
C LYS A 17 -7.66 -6.97 -65.69
N ARG A 18 -7.18 -6.27 -64.64
CA ARG A 18 -6.36 -5.02 -64.58
C ARG A 18 -7.12 -3.74 -64.97
N ILE A 19 -6.83 -2.65 -64.22
CA ILE A 19 -7.16 -1.20 -64.36
C ILE A 19 -8.15 -0.79 -63.24
N ALA A 20 -7.88 0.07 -62.25
CA ALA A 20 -6.76 0.97 -61.95
C ALA A 20 -6.67 1.25 -60.42
N ASN A 21 -5.45 1.33 -59.89
CA ASN A 21 -5.13 1.99 -58.61
C ASN A 21 -4.55 3.39 -58.93
N PRO A 22 -4.95 4.46 -58.25
CA PRO A 22 -4.07 5.58 -57.93
C PRO A 22 -3.43 5.29 -56.56
N ILE A 23 -2.15 4.94 -56.44
CA ILE A 23 -0.93 5.76 -56.55
C ILE A 23 -0.94 6.99 -55.61
N ILE A 24 -0.33 6.75 -54.44
CA ILE A 24 0.53 7.63 -53.63
C ILE A 24 -0.13 8.66 -52.69
N SER A 25 0.01 8.42 -51.38
CA SER A 25 0.81 9.30 -50.52
C SER A 25 1.30 8.55 -49.28
N VAL A 26 2.56 8.16 -49.32
CA VAL A 26 3.35 7.80 -48.14
C VAL A 26 3.77 9.11 -47.47
N SER A 27 3.43 9.30 -46.19
CA SER A 27 4.33 9.79 -45.14
C SER A 27 3.57 10.54 -44.04
N SER A 28 3.48 9.93 -42.86
CA SER A 28 3.73 10.65 -41.61
C SER A 28 3.95 9.63 -40.48
N HIS A 29 5.11 8.98 -40.49
CA HIS A 29 5.68 8.45 -39.24
C HIS A 29 6.12 9.66 -38.41
N LYS A 30 5.19 10.40 -37.80
CA LYS A 30 5.52 11.49 -36.87
C LYS A 30 4.57 11.62 -35.68
N ASP A 31 4.24 10.50 -35.04
CA ASP A 31 3.65 10.50 -33.68
C ASP A 31 4.74 10.56 -32.58
N TRP A 32 5.80 11.36 -32.80
CA TRP A 32 6.86 11.63 -31.82
C TRP A 32 6.54 12.81 -30.90
N LEU A 33 5.35 13.41 -31.04
CA LEU A 33 4.87 14.53 -30.21
C LEU A 33 3.94 14.08 -29.09
N LYS A 34 4.33 13.05 -28.35
CA LYS A 34 3.97 12.96 -26.93
C LYS A 34 5.20 13.40 -26.17
N TYR A 35 5.27 14.70 -25.90
CA TYR A 35 6.18 15.31 -24.96
C TYR A 35 6.01 14.58 -23.62
N VAL A 36 6.79 13.53 -23.38
CA VAL A 36 7.01 13.01 -22.04
C VAL A 36 7.95 14.06 -21.44
N PRO A 37 7.52 14.92 -20.49
CA PRO A 37 8.48 15.80 -19.86
C PRO A 37 9.56 14.89 -19.28
N GLU A 38 10.78 15.02 -19.81
CA GLU A 38 11.96 14.46 -19.19
C GLU A 38 11.87 14.81 -17.72
N ARG A 39 11.94 13.78 -16.87
CA ARG A 39 12.10 13.98 -15.42
C ARG A 39 13.45 14.66 -15.20
N THR A 40 13.51 15.96 -15.42
CA THR A 40 14.52 16.84 -14.86
C THR A 40 14.22 16.96 -13.38
N MET A 41 14.45 15.88 -12.62
CA MET A 41 14.74 15.91 -11.17
C MET A 41 15.23 14.52 -10.72
N ALA A 42 16.49 14.24 -11.05
CA ALA A 42 17.37 13.31 -10.36
C ALA A 42 18.79 13.58 -10.88
N GLY A 43 19.46 14.61 -10.34
CA GLY A 43 20.85 14.96 -10.72
C GLY A 43 21.82 13.78 -10.55
N HIS A 44 23.04 13.94 -11.09
CA HIS A 44 24.13 12.97 -11.39
C HIS A 44 24.49 11.82 -10.40
N SER A 45 23.74 11.59 -9.32
CA SER A 45 23.93 10.44 -8.43
C SER A 45 22.65 9.62 -8.32
N LYS A 46 22.48 8.68 -9.27
CA LYS A 46 21.43 7.64 -9.24
C LYS A 46 21.39 6.94 -7.87
N TRP A 47 22.54 6.64 -7.30
CA TRP A 47 22.67 5.99 -6.00
C TRP A 47 22.19 6.88 -4.86
N ALA A 48 22.49 8.18 -4.86
CA ALA A 48 21.96 9.10 -3.85
C ALA A 48 20.43 9.18 -3.94
N ASN A 49 19.87 9.31 -5.14
CA ASN A 49 18.42 9.40 -5.34
C ASN A 49 17.70 8.10 -4.93
N ILE A 50 18.26 6.94 -5.27
CA ILE A 50 17.75 5.64 -4.82
C ILE A 50 17.83 5.54 -3.30
N ARG A 51 18.94 5.94 -2.68
CA ARG A 51 19.12 5.90 -1.23
C ARG A 51 18.09 6.77 -0.51
N HIS A 52 17.89 8.02 -0.94
CA HIS A 52 16.91 8.91 -0.32
C HIS A 52 15.49 8.38 -0.46
N THR A 53 15.12 7.94 -1.66
CA THR A 53 13.77 7.39 -1.94
C THR A 53 13.52 6.11 -1.14
N LYS A 54 14.50 5.21 -1.12
CA LYS A 54 14.41 3.95 -0.36
C LYS A 54 14.36 4.22 1.14
N GLY A 55 15.21 5.10 1.65
CA GLY A 55 15.23 5.45 3.08
C GLY A 55 13.90 6.01 3.58
N ALA A 56 13.26 6.89 2.81
CA ALA A 56 11.94 7.42 3.16
C ALA A 56 10.87 6.32 3.18
N LYS A 57 10.88 5.42 2.19
CA LYS A 57 9.95 4.29 2.10
C LYS A 57 10.14 3.27 3.22
N ASP A 58 11.40 2.90 3.49
CA ASP A 58 11.74 1.94 4.54
C ASP A 58 11.37 2.48 5.92
N HIS A 59 11.58 3.79 6.15
CA HIS A 59 11.15 4.46 7.38
C HIS A 59 9.62 4.45 7.53
N ALA A 60 8.88 4.78 6.48
CA ALA A 60 7.41 4.73 6.49
C ALA A 60 6.88 3.32 6.76
N ARG A 61 7.48 2.30 6.12
CA ARG A 61 7.15 0.89 6.36
C ARG A 61 7.45 0.48 7.80
N GLY A 62 8.61 0.86 8.34
CA GLY A 62 8.98 0.59 9.72
C GLY A 62 7.99 1.18 10.73
N GLN A 63 7.57 2.43 10.50
CA GLN A 63 6.55 3.07 11.33
C GLN A 63 5.19 2.36 11.27
N LEU A 64 4.77 1.93 10.07
CA LEU A 64 3.51 1.20 9.87
C LEU A 64 3.53 -0.16 10.59
N THR A 65 4.61 -0.93 10.42
CA THR A 65 4.82 -2.21 11.12
C THR A 65 4.79 -2.04 12.64
N HIS A 66 5.40 -0.96 13.14
CA HIS A 66 5.37 -0.65 14.57
C HIS A 66 3.95 -0.36 15.05
N LYS A 67 3.19 0.48 14.34
CA LYS A 67 1.80 0.81 14.69
C LYS A 67 0.90 -0.42 14.71
N LEU A 68 1.01 -1.29 13.71
CA LEU A 68 0.22 -2.53 13.62
C LEU A 68 0.59 -3.50 14.76
N THR A 69 1.88 -3.61 15.07
CA THR A 69 2.36 -4.40 16.20
C THR A 69 1.80 -3.90 17.53
N GLN A 70 1.77 -2.58 17.75
CA GLN A 70 1.18 -1.99 18.96
C GLN A 70 -0.34 -2.19 19.00
N ALA A 71 -1.04 -2.11 17.87
CA ALA A 71 -2.47 -2.38 17.80
C ALA A 71 -2.81 -3.82 18.23
N ILE A 72 -1.99 -4.80 17.84
CA ILE A 72 -2.13 -6.20 18.31
C ILE A 72 -1.95 -6.27 19.83
N ARG A 73 -0.94 -5.63 20.39
CA ARG A 73 -0.70 -5.61 21.85
C ARG A 73 -1.87 -5.00 22.63
N ILE A 74 -2.39 -3.89 22.14
CA ILE A 74 -3.55 -3.22 22.72
C ILE A 74 -4.77 -4.14 22.68
N ALA A 75 -5.03 -4.79 21.55
CA ALA A 75 -6.16 -5.72 21.41
C ALA A 75 -6.07 -6.91 22.37
N ILE A 76 -4.87 -7.49 22.56
CA ILE A 76 -4.63 -8.55 23.56
C ILE A 76 -4.95 -8.04 24.96
N ARG A 77 -4.48 -6.83 25.30
CA ARG A 77 -4.71 -6.22 26.61
C ARG A 77 -6.18 -5.95 26.88
N GLU A 78 -6.89 -5.34 25.93
CA GLU A 78 -8.32 -5.02 26.10
C GLU A 78 -9.21 -6.26 26.14
N GLY A 79 -8.88 -7.30 25.35
CA GLY A 79 -9.65 -8.54 25.32
C GLY A 79 -9.20 -9.60 26.32
N GLY A 80 -8.13 -9.39 27.07
CA GLY A 80 -7.61 -10.28 28.12
C GLY A 80 -7.06 -11.64 27.65
N SER A 81 -7.27 -12.01 26.40
CA SER A 81 -6.76 -13.26 25.80
C SER A 81 -5.97 -12.98 24.52
N ALA A 82 -4.90 -13.77 24.35
CA ALA A 82 -4.08 -13.82 23.16
C ALA A 82 -4.63 -14.79 22.08
N ASP A 83 -5.77 -15.41 22.34
CA ASP A 83 -6.40 -16.35 21.40
C ASP A 83 -7.31 -15.62 20.40
N LEU A 84 -7.02 -15.78 19.11
CA LEU A 84 -7.78 -15.11 18.03
C LEU A 84 -9.26 -15.49 17.98
N LYS A 85 -9.62 -16.69 18.48
CA LYS A 85 -11.01 -17.16 18.50
C LYS A 85 -11.85 -16.50 19.59
N LEU A 86 -11.21 -16.08 20.68
CA LEU A 86 -11.87 -15.49 21.83
C LEU A 86 -11.94 -13.96 21.73
N ASN A 87 -11.07 -13.35 20.90
CA ASN A 87 -10.96 -11.91 20.77
C ASN A 87 -11.08 -11.46 19.31
N THR A 88 -12.27 -10.97 18.94
CA THR A 88 -12.55 -10.47 17.58
C THR A 88 -11.74 -9.23 17.23
N SER A 89 -11.43 -8.36 18.20
CA SER A 89 -10.57 -7.18 18.00
C SER A 89 -9.16 -7.59 17.61
N LEU A 90 -8.61 -8.61 18.28
CA LEU A 90 -7.31 -9.19 17.96
C LEU A 90 -7.30 -9.82 16.56
N ALA A 91 -8.33 -10.58 16.20
CA ALA A 91 -8.44 -11.17 14.87
C ALA A 91 -8.41 -10.10 13.76
N ASN A 92 -9.14 -9.00 13.95
CA ASN A 92 -9.14 -7.86 13.03
C ASN A 92 -7.77 -7.18 12.95
N ALA A 93 -7.08 -7.00 14.10
CA ALA A 93 -5.74 -6.41 14.13
C ALA A 93 -4.71 -7.29 13.40
N VAL A 94 -4.77 -8.61 13.58
CA VAL A 94 -3.90 -9.57 12.89
C VAL A 94 -4.20 -9.60 11.38
N ALA A 95 -5.47 -9.55 10.98
CA ALA A 95 -5.84 -9.47 9.57
C ALA A 95 -5.27 -8.20 8.90
N ARG A 96 -5.35 -7.04 9.58
CA ARG A 96 -4.74 -5.78 9.11
C ARG A 96 -3.21 -5.89 9.01
N ALA A 97 -2.56 -6.55 9.97
CA ALA A 97 -1.11 -6.75 9.94
C ALA A 97 -0.67 -7.62 8.75
N ASN A 98 -1.39 -8.72 8.51
CA ASN A 98 -1.15 -9.59 7.36
C ASN A 98 -1.37 -8.87 6.03
N GLY A 99 -2.37 -7.98 5.94
CA GLY A 99 -2.62 -7.17 4.75
C GLY A 99 -1.58 -6.08 4.46
N ASN A 100 -0.67 -5.79 5.40
CA ASN A 100 0.38 -4.77 5.27
C ASN A 100 1.80 -5.39 5.31
N ASP A 101 1.93 -6.66 4.92
CA ASP A 101 3.21 -7.36 4.82
C ASP A 101 4.05 -7.34 6.12
N VAL A 102 3.38 -7.42 7.27
CA VAL A 102 4.05 -7.63 8.55
C VAL A 102 4.51 -9.10 8.63
N PRO A 103 5.79 -9.38 8.95
CA PRO A 103 6.28 -10.76 9.06
C PRO A 103 5.52 -11.55 10.13
N LYS A 104 5.15 -12.80 9.80
CA LYS A 104 4.46 -13.70 10.74
C LYS A 104 5.25 -13.91 12.04
N ALA A 105 6.58 -14.05 11.94
CA ALA A 105 7.46 -14.16 13.11
C ALA A 105 7.34 -12.97 14.09
N THR A 106 7.08 -11.76 13.58
CA THR A 106 6.82 -10.58 14.42
C THR A 106 5.47 -10.70 15.12
N ILE A 107 4.43 -11.13 14.40
CA ILE A 107 3.08 -11.34 14.96
C ILE A 107 3.12 -12.40 16.06
N ASP A 108 3.75 -13.54 15.80
CA ASP A 108 3.87 -14.65 16.77
C ASP A 108 4.64 -14.23 18.02
N LYS A 109 5.72 -13.45 17.84
CA LYS A 109 6.47 -12.87 18.97
C LYS A 109 5.57 -11.98 19.82
N VAL A 110 4.75 -11.15 19.19
CA VAL A 110 3.86 -10.22 19.90
C VAL A 110 2.73 -10.96 20.61
N LEU A 111 2.16 -12.00 20.01
CA LEU A 111 1.14 -12.85 20.65
C LEU A 111 1.68 -13.56 21.89
N LYS A 112 2.94 -14.02 21.85
CA LYS A 112 3.61 -14.62 23.02
C LYS A 112 3.93 -13.57 24.09
N GLN A 113 4.54 -12.45 23.70
CA GLN A 113 4.91 -11.36 24.62
C GLN A 113 3.70 -10.68 25.25
N GLY A 114 2.57 -10.57 24.55
CA GLY A 114 1.38 -9.88 25.04
C GLY A 114 0.80 -10.46 26.34
N LYS A 115 1.16 -11.70 26.70
CA LYS A 115 0.83 -12.29 28.00
C LYS A 115 1.74 -11.82 29.15
N GLU A 116 2.97 -11.42 28.85
CA GLU A 116 4.02 -11.15 29.85
C GLU A 116 4.39 -9.65 29.96
N ASP A 117 4.37 -8.93 28.82
CA ASP A 117 4.74 -7.51 28.75
C ASP A 117 3.57 -6.60 29.18
N ALA A 118 3.31 -6.56 30.49
CA ALA A 118 2.47 -5.55 31.13
C ALA A 118 3.16 -4.18 31.19
N THR A 119 3.73 -3.70 30.08
CA THR A 119 4.07 -2.28 29.99
C THR A 119 2.76 -1.51 30.07
N ASN A 120 2.59 -0.74 31.15
CA ASN A 120 1.36 -0.07 31.55
C ASN A 120 0.93 1.08 30.61
N ALA A 121 0.84 0.82 29.31
CA ALA A 121 0.28 1.76 28.35
C ALA A 121 -1.24 1.80 28.50
N THR A 122 -1.74 2.87 29.11
CA THR A 122 -3.17 3.10 29.33
C THR A 122 -3.74 3.91 28.17
N ARG A 123 -5.00 3.65 27.83
CA ARG A 123 -5.76 4.47 26.88
C ARG A 123 -5.99 5.87 27.46
N TYR A 124 -5.75 6.89 26.67
CA TYR A 124 -5.88 8.29 27.05
C TYR A 124 -6.49 9.07 25.89
N LEU A 125 -7.62 9.72 26.15
CA LEU A 125 -8.24 10.63 25.21
C LEU A 125 -7.63 12.02 25.42
N ALA A 126 -6.82 12.46 24.46
CA ALA A 126 -6.13 13.73 24.53
C ALA A 126 -6.77 14.75 23.59
N GLU A 127 -6.92 15.97 24.06
CA GLU A 127 -7.37 17.10 23.27
C GLU A 127 -6.20 18.03 22.95
N ALA A 128 -6.12 18.53 21.72
CA ALA A 128 -5.20 19.59 21.37
C ALA A 128 -5.86 20.63 20.47
N ARG A 129 -5.41 21.88 20.62
CA ARG A 129 -5.80 22.99 19.73
C ARG A 129 -4.72 23.19 18.68
N GLY A 130 -5.14 23.15 17.43
CA GLY A 130 -4.32 23.46 16.26
C GLY A 130 -4.42 24.92 15.84
N PRO A 131 -3.91 25.22 14.64
CA PRO A 131 -4.05 26.53 14.00
C PRO A 131 -5.51 26.94 13.87
N ASP A 132 -5.75 28.25 13.91
CA ASP A 132 -7.08 28.83 13.71
C ASP A 132 -8.17 28.30 14.68
N GLY A 133 -7.77 27.85 15.87
CA GLY A 133 -8.71 27.36 16.89
C GLY A 133 -9.29 25.97 16.64
N THR A 134 -8.83 25.23 15.62
CA THR A 134 -9.29 23.86 15.34
C THR A 134 -8.98 22.92 16.50
N VAL A 135 -9.94 22.08 16.91
CA VAL A 135 -9.77 21.11 18.01
C VAL A 135 -9.58 19.70 17.45
N PHE A 136 -8.51 19.05 17.88
CA PHE A 136 -8.21 17.65 17.57
C PHE A 136 -8.42 16.78 18.80
N ILE A 137 -9.09 15.65 18.61
CA ILE A 137 -9.25 14.61 19.62
C ILE A 137 -8.40 13.42 19.20
N PHE A 138 -7.52 12.98 20.09
CA PHE A 138 -6.60 11.88 19.85
C PHE A 138 -6.90 10.73 20.80
N ASP A 139 -7.13 9.55 20.23
CA ASP A 139 -7.17 8.30 20.97
C ASP A 139 -5.75 7.73 21.07
N CYS A 140 -5.13 7.85 22.23
CA CYS A 140 -3.72 7.53 22.44
C CYS A 140 -3.55 6.39 23.44
N TYR A 141 -2.49 5.60 23.27
CA TYR A 141 -2.04 4.62 24.26
C TYR A 141 -0.64 5.00 24.72
N THR A 142 -0.48 5.29 26.02
CA THR A 142 0.80 5.70 26.58
C THR A 142 0.96 5.27 28.02
N ALA A 143 2.19 4.91 28.41
CA ALA A 143 2.54 4.74 29.81
C ALA A 143 2.89 6.07 30.50
N LYS A 144 3.11 7.14 29.73
CA LYS A 144 3.57 8.45 30.22
C LYS A 144 2.66 9.57 29.70
N SER A 145 1.52 9.77 30.36
CA SER A 145 0.52 10.79 29.98
C SER A 145 1.07 12.22 29.97
N LYS A 146 1.84 12.61 31.00
CA LYS A 146 2.45 13.95 31.09
C LYS A 146 3.38 14.25 29.90
N PHE A 147 4.14 13.24 29.46
CA PHE A 147 5.05 13.38 28.32
C PHE A 147 4.28 13.53 27.00
N LEU A 148 3.20 12.76 26.82
CA LEU A 148 2.30 12.88 25.67
C LEU A 148 1.75 14.30 25.55
N MET A 149 1.17 14.85 26.62
CA MET A 149 0.60 16.21 26.60
C MET A 149 1.64 17.28 26.26
N SER A 150 2.84 17.18 26.83
CA SER A 150 3.94 18.11 26.52
C SER A 150 4.34 18.05 25.05
N ASN A 151 4.51 16.84 24.51
CA ASN A 151 4.83 16.66 23.09
C ASN A 151 3.74 17.18 22.16
N MET A 152 2.47 16.91 22.47
CA MET A 152 1.34 17.41 21.67
C MET A 152 1.34 18.93 21.61
N LYS A 153 1.51 19.61 22.76
CA LYS A 153 1.62 21.08 22.81
C LYS A 153 2.79 21.59 21.97
N ASN A 154 3.94 20.91 22.03
CA ASN A 154 5.12 21.28 21.25
C ASN A 154 4.89 21.10 19.74
N VAL A 155 4.21 20.03 19.32
CA VAL A 155 3.86 19.80 17.91
C VAL A 155 2.89 20.88 17.43
N CYS A 156 1.81 21.16 18.16
CA CYS A 156 0.86 22.22 17.81
C CYS A 156 1.54 23.59 17.74
N LYS A 157 2.51 23.88 18.62
CA LYS A 157 3.27 25.14 18.60
C LYS A 157 4.17 25.27 17.36
N ARG A 158 4.72 24.17 16.84
CA ARG A 158 5.59 24.18 15.65
C ARG A 158 4.82 24.42 14.35
N HIS A 159 3.55 24.05 14.31
CA HIS A 159 2.71 24.11 13.11
C HIS A 159 1.64 25.20 13.18
N LYS A 160 1.88 26.28 13.95
CA LYS A 160 0.97 27.42 14.05
C LYS A 160 0.69 28.08 12.71
#